data_AF-A0A0C3I7W4-F1
#
_entry.id   AF-A0A0C3I7W4-F1
#
_cell.length_a   1.000
_cell.length_b   1.000
_cell.length_c   1.000
_cell.angle_alpha   90.00
_cell.angle_beta   90.00
_cell.angle_gamma   90.00
#
_symmetry.space_group_name_H-M   'P 1'
#
loop_
_entity.id
_entity.type
_entity.pdbx_description
1 polymer ?
#
loop_
_entity_poly.entity_id
_entity_poly.type
_entity_poly.pdbx_seq_one_letter_code
_entity_poly.pdbx_strand_id
1 'polypeptide(L)'
;MSASDDSNLMSITSINASVSGLADESGSDLVANAAPKCSSMVEKLKESAVAVYAATPNLAAQAEFFFGGATGDVAILKGKVDDVSELVLSGVFEIDRQGFFMGAEGGYLPKNTFSHDFVDTKLTCNLVAIQRNAVYGSTKDNFPLIISNIRALEKIIALKKGETLVSCVHESHGLLCVCLSHALFTKKDDGDDTDTIAHNENATAAWPVQNHLKEALERAASTHYVSPLPAFDANGVAIHPVDYHRMLCGAIVQVHFALFHYSIKGDKKSIFVTAACEIRILCAPLLAPRNPLKRGGLGYDMSTTANKKARLVCLSLLCMVQI
;
A
#
# COMPACT_ATOMS: atom_id res chain seq x y z
N MET A 1 -2.26 47.92 54.08
CA MET A 1 -2.39 48.85 52.95
C MET A 1 -2.86 48.05 51.75
N SER A 2 -4.03 48.42 51.23
CA SER A 2 -4.55 48.18 49.88
C SER A 2 -4.90 46.71 49.53
N ALA A 3 -6.18 46.34 49.51
CA ALA A 3 -7.19 46.58 48.44
C ALA A 3 -7.10 45.45 47.39
N SER A 4 -7.99 44.46 47.45
CA SER A 4 -9.26 44.34 46.70
C SER A 4 -9.05 44.10 45.20
N ASP A 5 -9.59 43.00 44.68
CA ASP A 5 -10.65 43.07 43.66
C ASP A 5 -11.25 41.70 43.33
N ASP A 6 -12.56 41.80 43.06
CA ASP A 6 -13.60 40.80 42.90
C ASP A 6 -13.70 40.22 41.48
N SER A 7 -14.66 39.29 41.34
CA SER A 7 -15.30 38.75 40.13
C SER A 7 -14.72 37.41 39.63
N ASN A 8 -15.52 36.39 39.29
CA ASN A 8 -16.85 36.44 38.68
C ASN A 8 -17.60 35.12 38.94
N LEU A 9 -18.79 35.22 39.54
CA LEU A 9 -19.70 34.10 39.82
C LEU A 9 -20.79 34.09 38.73
N MET A 10 -20.67 33.20 37.74
CA MET A 10 -21.70 33.04 36.70
C MET A 10 -22.86 32.19 37.23
N SER A 11 -24.04 32.81 37.25
CA SER A 11 -25.31 32.26 37.69
C SER A 11 -25.89 31.25 36.69
N ILE A 12 -26.29 30.08 37.16
CA ILE A 12 -27.04 29.08 36.40
C ILE A 12 -28.53 29.42 36.52
N THR A 13 -29.14 29.86 35.42
CA THR A 13 -30.59 30.04 35.31
C THR A 13 -31.21 28.78 34.71
N SER A 14 -32.15 28.19 35.45
CA SER A 14 -33.04 27.12 34.99
C SER A 14 -34.03 27.63 33.94
N ILE A 15 -34.21 26.88 32.85
CA ILE A 15 -35.37 27.03 31.96
C ILE A 15 -36.01 25.66 31.76
N ASN A 16 -37.27 25.57 32.16
CA ASN A 16 -38.15 24.43 31.92
C ASN A 16 -38.82 24.53 30.54
N ALA A 17 -38.93 23.37 29.91
CA ALA A 17 -40.02 22.83 29.09
C ALA A 17 -40.77 23.75 28.09
N SER A 18 -40.79 23.38 26.81
CA SER A 18 -42.05 23.04 26.10
C SER A 18 -41.82 22.21 24.83
N VAL A 19 -42.75 21.29 24.61
CA VAL A 19 -42.95 20.39 23.47
C VAL A 19 -43.70 21.12 22.34
N SER A 20 -43.38 20.85 21.05
CA SER A 20 -44.32 20.55 19.94
C SER A 20 -43.84 20.97 18.52
N GLY A 21 -44.18 20.15 17.50
CA GLY A 21 -44.15 20.46 16.05
C GLY A 21 -42.92 19.90 15.30
N LEU A 22 -42.92 18.72 14.65
CA LEU A 22 -43.65 18.28 13.44
C LEU A 22 -43.54 19.25 12.25
N ALA A 23 -42.51 19.07 11.41
CA ALA A 23 -42.56 19.24 9.97
C ALA A 23 -41.45 18.40 9.31
N ASP A 24 -41.87 17.36 8.59
CA ASP A 24 -41.10 16.63 7.60
C ASP A 24 -40.73 17.57 6.44
N GLU A 25 -39.44 17.84 6.24
CA GLU A 25 -38.91 18.23 4.92
C GLU A 25 -37.82 17.24 4.53
N SER A 26 -38.27 16.11 3.98
CA SER A 26 -37.44 15.15 3.27
C SER A 26 -37.13 15.71 1.87
N GLY A 27 -36.15 16.62 1.82
CA GLY A 27 -35.50 17.06 0.59
C GLY A 27 -34.14 16.39 0.45
N SER A 28 -34.10 15.09 0.18
CA SER A 28 -32.85 14.40 -0.15
C SER A 28 -32.46 14.72 -1.60
N ASP A 29 -31.89 15.90 -1.81
CA ASP A 29 -31.08 16.19 -3.00
C ASP A 29 -29.81 15.34 -2.93
N LEU A 30 -29.96 14.07 -3.32
CA LEU A 30 -28.84 13.21 -3.67
C LEU A 30 -28.22 13.79 -4.94
N VAL A 31 -27.30 14.74 -4.74
CA VAL A 31 -26.33 15.15 -5.74
C VAL A 31 -25.59 13.88 -6.16
N ALA A 32 -26.07 13.28 -7.26
CA ALA A 32 -25.41 12.18 -7.91
C ALA A 32 -24.10 12.73 -8.46
N ASN A 33 -23.05 12.71 -7.64
CA ASN A 33 -21.68 12.93 -8.07
C ASN A 33 -21.39 11.89 -9.15
N ALA A 34 -21.55 12.31 -10.41
CA ALA A 34 -21.34 11.45 -11.57
C ALA A 34 -19.91 10.92 -11.50
N ALA A 35 -19.77 9.61 -11.40
CA ALA A 35 -18.47 8.96 -11.33
C ALA A 35 -17.58 9.46 -12.50
N PRO A 36 -16.32 9.82 -12.24
CA PRO A 36 -15.43 10.30 -13.29
C PRO A 36 -15.35 9.29 -14.44
N LYS A 37 -15.54 9.75 -15.68
CA LYS A 37 -15.37 8.88 -16.86
C LYS A 37 -13.93 8.38 -16.93
N CYS A 38 -13.74 7.07 -17.09
CA CYS A 38 -12.41 6.43 -17.11
C CYS A 38 -11.44 7.03 -18.14
N SER A 39 -11.92 7.47 -19.30
CA SER A 39 -11.08 8.12 -20.32
C SER A 39 -10.37 9.37 -19.77
N SER A 40 -11.04 10.17 -18.94
CA SER A 40 -10.44 11.36 -18.33
C SER A 40 -9.28 10.99 -17.38
N MET A 41 -9.33 9.83 -16.74
CA MET A 41 -8.29 9.42 -15.81
C MET A 41 -7.01 9.00 -16.51
N VAL A 42 -7.10 8.23 -17.61
CA VAL A 42 -5.91 7.81 -18.34
C VAL A 42 -5.19 9.02 -18.93
N GLU A 43 -5.92 10.03 -19.41
CA GLU A 43 -5.30 11.28 -19.86
C GLU A 43 -4.61 12.02 -18.71
N LYS A 44 -5.25 12.11 -17.52
CA LYS A 44 -4.60 12.67 -16.31
C LYS A 44 -3.31 11.93 -15.93
N LEU A 45 -3.27 10.60 -16.10
CA LEU A 45 -2.06 9.82 -15.83
C LEU A 45 -0.93 10.12 -16.82
N LYS A 46 -1.27 10.35 -18.10
CA LYS A 46 -0.29 10.73 -19.13
C LYS A 46 0.22 12.16 -18.96
N GLU A 47 -0.62 13.05 -18.45
CA GLU A 47 -0.30 14.46 -18.18
C GLU A 47 0.36 14.69 -16.82
N SER A 48 0.53 13.64 -16.00
CA SER A 48 1.13 13.74 -14.68
C SER A 48 2.58 14.21 -14.76
N ALA A 49 2.90 15.29 -14.04
CA ALA A 49 4.27 15.78 -13.90
C ALA A 49 5.12 14.93 -12.94
N VAL A 50 4.48 14.12 -12.09
CA VAL A 50 5.12 13.37 -10.99
C VAL A 50 5.50 11.95 -11.40
N ALA A 51 4.73 11.34 -12.32
CA ALA A 51 4.91 9.94 -12.69
C ALA A 51 4.62 9.70 -14.17
N VAL A 52 5.42 8.85 -14.81
CA VAL A 52 5.25 8.47 -16.21
C VAL A 52 4.23 7.34 -16.32
N TYR A 53 3.22 7.50 -17.18
CA TYR A 53 2.26 6.43 -17.39
C TYR A 53 2.95 5.17 -17.93
N ALA A 54 2.82 4.05 -17.23
CA ALA A 54 3.58 2.83 -17.49
C ALA A 54 3.27 2.18 -18.84
N ALA A 55 2.14 2.51 -19.48
CA ALA A 55 1.80 2.04 -20.82
C ALA A 55 2.36 2.95 -21.94
N THR A 56 3.14 3.98 -21.61
CA THR A 56 3.76 4.89 -22.59
C THR A 56 4.67 4.10 -23.53
N PRO A 57 4.50 4.17 -24.85
CA PRO A 57 5.35 3.44 -25.79
C PRO A 57 6.83 3.81 -25.64
N ASN A 58 7.71 2.84 -25.87
CA ASN A 58 9.16 3.03 -25.87
C ASN A 58 9.72 3.59 -24.55
N LEU A 59 9.10 3.27 -23.42
CA LEU A 59 9.50 3.77 -22.10
C LEU A 59 10.97 3.47 -21.79
N ALA A 60 11.45 2.26 -22.11
CA ALA A 60 12.84 1.86 -21.89
C ALA A 60 13.87 2.68 -22.68
N ALA A 61 13.48 3.28 -23.82
CA ALA A 61 14.39 4.16 -24.57
C ALA A 61 14.66 5.46 -23.81
N GLN A 62 13.72 5.89 -22.98
CA GLN A 62 13.76 7.13 -22.19
C GLN A 62 14.33 6.94 -20.79
N ALA A 63 14.63 5.70 -20.39
CA ALA A 63 15.09 5.36 -19.05
C ALA A 63 16.50 4.78 -19.05
N GLU A 64 17.20 4.96 -17.94
CA GLU A 64 18.45 4.28 -17.61
C GLU A 64 18.49 3.93 -16.12
N PHE A 65 19.49 3.18 -15.68
CA PHE A 65 19.67 2.86 -14.26
C PHE A 65 20.83 3.65 -13.69
N PHE A 66 20.58 4.32 -12.57
CA PHE A 66 21.59 4.97 -11.75
C PHE A 66 22.10 4.01 -10.69
N PHE A 67 23.43 3.97 -10.49
CA PHE A 67 24.07 3.08 -9.54
C PHE A 67 23.97 3.62 -8.11
N GLY A 68 23.05 3.07 -7.31
CA GLY A 68 22.85 3.48 -5.91
C GLY A 68 23.73 2.74 -4.89
N GLY A 69 24.55 1.78 -5.33
CA GLY A 69 25.44 1.04 -4.44
C GLY A 69 24.68 0.09 -3.51
N ALA A 70 24.69 0.36 -2.20
CA ALA A 70 24.06 -0.52 -1.21
C ALA A 70 22.52 -0.45 -1.22
N THR A 71 21.94 0.64 -1.71
CA THR A 71 20.48 0.83 -1.77
C THR A 71 19.83 0.20 -3.01
N GLY A 72 20.66 -0.33 -3.92
CA GLY A 72 20.24 -0.86 -5.22
C GLY A 72 20.37 0.16 -6.34
N ASP A 73 20.37 -0.32 -7.58
CA ASP A 73 20.29 0.55 -8.75
C ASP A 73 18.85 0.99 -8.94
N VAL A 74 18.63 2.25 -9.28
CA VAL A 74 17.29 2.82 -9.45
C VAL A 74 17.08 3.25 -10.90
N ALA A 75 15.91 2.95 -11.45
CA ALA A 75 15.54 3.47 -12.76
C ALA A 75 15.36 4.99 -12.70
N ILE A 76 15.89 5.73 -13.67
CA ILE A 76 15.79 7.19 -13.79
C ILE A 76 15.45 7.59 -15.23
N LEU A 77 14.98 8.82 -15.44
CA LEU A 77 14.71 9.36 -16.78
C LEU A 77 16.01 9.93 -17.40
N LYS A 78 16.32 9.55 -18.64
CA LYS A 78 17.50 10.04 -19.36
C LYS A 78 17.46 11.55 -19.57
N GLY A 79 18.62 12.19 -19.48
CA GLY A 79 18.81 13.59 -19.85
C GLY A 79 18.41 14.62 -18.79
N LYS A 80 17.97 14.18 -17.60
CA LYS A 80 17.87 15.06 -16.42
C LYS A 80 19.20 15.06 -15.68
N VAL A 81 19.99 16.12 -15.85
CA VAL A 81 21.36 16.21 -15.32
C VAL A 81 21.40 16.80 -13.91
N ASP A 82 20.40 17.59 -13.54
CA ASP A 82 20.47 18.46 -12.35
C ASP A 82 19.83 17.86 -11.09
N ASP A 83 19.07 16.76 -11.20
CA ASP A 83 18.54 16.02 -10.07
C ASP A 83 18.28 14.56 -10.47
N VAL A 84 18.90 13.62 -9.76
CA VAL A 84 18.71 12.17 -9.97
C VAL A 84 17.39 11.78 -9.31
N SER A 85 16.29 12.15 -9.96
CA SER A 85 14.96 11.75 -9.52
C SER A 85 14.65 10.35 -10.03
N GLU A 86 14.17 9.49 -9.13
CA GLU A 86 13.69 8.15 -9.46
C GLU A 86 12.60 8.21 -10.54
N LEU A 87 12.63 7.29 -11.50
CA LEU A 87 11.58 7.10 -12.48
C LEU A 87 10.37 6.47 -11.78
N VAL A 88 9.42 7.32 -11.40
CA VAL A 88 8.12 6.89 -10.89
C VAL A 88 7.21 6.54 -12.05
N LEU A 89 6.71 5.30 -12.04
CA LEU A 89 5.73 4.79 -13.00
C LEU A 89 4.32 4.87 -12.41
N SER A 90 3.33 5.17 -13.26
CA SER A 90 1.92 5.19 -12.87
C SER A 90 1.08 4.22 -13.68
N GLY A 91 0.05 3.66 -13.07
CA GLY A 91 -0.89 2.78 -13.76
C GLY A 91 -2.18 2.54 -12.99
N VAL A 92 -3.17 1.95 -13.66
CA VAL A 92 -4.44 1.53 -13.06
C VAL A 92 -4.48 0.00 -13.03
N PHE A 93 -4.71 -0.54 -11.84
CA PHE A 93 -4.65 -1.98 -11.58
C PHE A 93 -5.80 -2.43 -10.69
N GLU A 94 -6.09 -3.73 -10.70
CA GLU A 94 -6.83 -4.38 -9.63
C GLU A 94 -5.82 -5.07 -8.71
N ILE A 95 -5.97 -4.90 -7.40
CA ILE A 95 -5.14 -5.61 -6.41
C ILE A 95 -5.65 -7.04 -6.30
N ASP A 96 -4.80 -8.03 -6.59
CA ASP A 96 -5.15 -9.43 -6.39
C ASP A 96 -5.39 -9.73 -4.90
N ARG A 97 -6.46 -10.46 -4.62
CA ARG A 97 -6.85 -10.82 -3.24
C ARG A 97 -5.97 -11.90 -2.65
N GLN A 98 -5.39 -12.77 -3.48
CA GLN A 98 -4.62 -13.92 -3.02
C GLN A 98 -3.17 -13.52 -2.74
N GLY A 99 -2.58 -12.67 -3.58
CA GLY A 99 -1.28 -12.05 -3.34
C GLY A 99 -1.37 -10.73 -2.58
N PHE A 100 -2.12 -10.62 -1.48
CA PHE A 100 -2.24 -9.38 -0.70
C PHE A 100 -1.72 -9.54 0.74
N PHE A 101 -0.65 -8.81 1.06
CA PHE A 101 0.04 -8.82 2.36
C PHE A 101 0.38 -7.40 2.84
N MET A 102 -0.52 -6.44 2.66
CA MET A 102 -0.35 -5.07 3.16
C MET A 102 -1.04 -4.80 4.51
N GLY A 103 -1.22 -5.83 5.34
CA GLY A 103 -1.66 -5.63 6.73
C GLY A 103 -0.56 -4.96 7.58
N ALA A 104 -0.89 -4.50 8.79
CA ALA A 104 0.07 -3.81 9.67
C ALA A 104 1.34 -4.64 9.96
N GLU A 105 1.22 -5.96 9.96
CA GLU A 105 2.30 -6.91 10.17
C GLU A 105 3.01 -7.34 8.87
N GLY A 106 2.54 -6.95 7.69
CA GLY A 106 3.16 -7.31 6.40
C GLY A 106 3.34 -8.82 6.16
N GLY A 107 2.59 -9.67 6.86
CA GLY A 107 2.78 -11.13 6.83
C GLY A 107 3.97 -11.64 7.66
N TYR A 108 4.56 -10.80 8.51
CA TYR A 108 5.62 -11.20 9.43
C TYR A 108 5.16 -12.35 10.34
N LEU A 109 6.01 -13.37 10.41
CA LEU A 109 5.85 -14.52 11.29
C LEU A 109 7.18 -14.73 12.00
N PRO A 110 7.26 -14.68 13.34
CA PRO A 110 8.52 -14.82 14.09
C PRO A 110 9.27 -16.13 13.84
N LYS A 111 8.58 -17.15 13.31
CA LYS A 111 9.14 -18.47 12.99
C LYS A 111 9.50 -18.61 11.51
N ASN A 112 9.31 -17.55 10.72
CA ASN A 112 9.67 -17.56 9.32
C ASN A 112 11.19 -17.57 9.21
N THR A 113 11.73 -18.48 8.41
CA THR A 113 13.17 -18.56 8.16
C THR A 113 13.68 -17.45 7.24
N PHE A 114 12.78 -16.69 6.59
CA PHE A 114 13.14 -15.73 5.56
C PHE A 114 13.18 -14.27 6.02
N SER A 115 12.38 -13.89 7.01
CA SER A 115 12.42 -12.56 7.63
C SER A 115 12.80 -12.79 9.08
N HIS A 116 14.09 -12.60 9.36
CA HIS A 116 14.65 -12.86 10.67
C HIS A 116 14.16 -11.81 11.67
N ASP A 117 14.15 -10.54 11.25
CA ASP A 117 13.77 -9.43 12.10
C ASP A 117 12.53 -8.70 11.61
N PHE A 118 11.79 -8.13 12.56
CA PHE A 118 10.56 -7.40 12.26
C PHE A 118 10.82 -6.14 11.42
N VAL A 119 12.02 -5.55 11.53
CA VAL A 119 12.45 -4.39 10.73
C VAL A 119 12.53 -4.69 9.23
N ASP A 120 12.65 -5.96 8.84
CA ASP A 120 12.70 -6.38 7.43
C ASP A 120 11.29 -6.53 6.82
N THR A 121 10.24 -6.24 7.58
CA THR A 121 8.86 -6.37 7.12
C THR A 121 8.61 -5.49 5.91
N LYS A 122 8.09 -6.11 4.86
CA LYS A 122 7.64 -5.43 3.64
C LYS A 122 6.16 -5.68 3.45
N LEU A 123 5.40 -4.61 3.21
CA LEU A 123 4.02 -4.72 2.75
C LEU A 123 4.08 -5.10 1.27
N THR A 124 3.38 -6.16 0.86
CA THR A 124 3.41 -6.59 -0.54
C THR A 124 2.01 -6.80 -1.10
N CYS A 125 1.84 -6.55 -2.39
CA CYS A 125 0.65 -7.00 -3.12
C CYS A 125 0.94 -7.30 -4.59
N ASN A 126 0.11 -8.14 -5.21
CA ASN A 126 0.13 -8.38 -6.65
C ASN A 126 -0.86 -7.45 -7.36
N LEU A 127 -0.36 -6.74 -8.38
CA LEU A 127 -1.17 -5.92 -9.28
C LEU A 127 -1.52 -6.72 -10.53
N VAL A 128 -2.81 -6.86 -10.83
CA VAL A 128 -3.31 -7.58 -12.01
C VAL A 128 -4.11 -6.66 -12.93
N ALA A 129 -4.32 -7.11 -14.17
CA ALA A 129 -5.28 -6.48 -15.06
C ALA A 129 -6.66 -6.46 -14.41
N ILE A 130 -7.42 -5.39 -14.65
CA ILE A 130 -8.79 -5.26 -14.13
C ILE A 130 -9.69 -6.35 -14.72
N GLN A 131 -10.37 -7.08 -13.85
CA GLN A 131 -11.14 -8.26 -14.23
C GLN A 131 -12.64 -7.96 -14.38
N ARG A 132 -13.22 -7.18 -13.47
CA ARG A 132 -14.70 -7.15 -13.27
C ARG A 132 -15.30 -5.75 -13.13
N ASN A 133 -14.80 -4.76 -13.88
CA ASN A 133 -15.37 -3.42 -13.85
C ASN A 133 -15.47 -2.82 -15.26
N ALA A 134 -16.69 -2.50 -15.69
CA ALA A 134 -16.96 -1.94 -17.02
C ALA A 134 -16.45 -0.51 -17.16
N VAL A 135 -16.48 0.29 -16.08
CA VAL A 135 -16.00 1.69 -16.08
C VAL A 135 -14.51 1.70 -16.42
N TYR A 136 -13.74 0.83 -15.79
CA TYR A 136 -12.29 0.70 -16.01
C TYR A 136 -11.92 -0.39 -17.02
N GLY A 137 -12.88 -0.88 -17.80
CA GLY A 137 -12.64 -1.96 -18.76
C GLY A 137 -11.59 -1.58 -19.80
N SER A 138 -11.57 -0.32 -20.24
CA SER A 138 -10.62 0.18 -21.25
C SER A 138 -9.17 0.21 -20.78
N THR A 139 -8.89 0.30 -19.47
CA THR A 139 -7.51 0.24 -18.96
C THR A 139 -6.95 -1.18 -18.96
N LYS A 140 -7.80 -2.20 -19.10
CA LYS A 140 -7.38 -3.60 -19.24
C LYS A 140 -6.48 -3.80 -20.46
N ASP A 141 -6.79 -3.11 -21.56
CA ASP A 141 -6.03 -3.21 -22.82
C ASP A 141 -4.63 -2.60 -22.71
N ASN A 142 -4.41 -1.72 -21.71
CA ASN A 142 -3.09 -1.14 -21.44
C ASN A 142 -2.21 -2.09 -20.62
N PHE A 143 -2.77 -3.07 -19.91
CA PHE A 143 -1.99 -3.94 -19.04
C PHE A 143 -0.90 -4.74 -19.77
N PRO A 144 -1.13 -5.34 -20.96
CA PRO A 144 -0.06 -5.97 -21.73
C PRO A 144 1.08 -5.01 -22.10
N LEU A 145 0.77 -3.74 -22.41
CA LEU A 145 1.76 -2.72 -22.71
C LEU A 145 2.59 -2.37 -21.47
N ILE A 146 1.94 -2.21 -20.31
CA ILE A 146 2.62 -1.99 -19.02
C ILE A 146 3.60 -3.12 -18.73
N ILE A 147 3.16 -4.38 -18.84
CA ILE A 147 4.02 -5.54 -18.62
C ILE A 147 5.19 -5.58 -19.61
N SER A 148 4.92 -5.32 -20.88
CA SER A 148 5.97 -5.27 -21.91
C SER A 148 7.01 -4.18 -21.60
N ASN A 149 6.56 -3.01 -21.17
CA ASN A 149 7.44 -1.90 -20.81
C ASN A 149 8.27 -2.18 -19.57
N ILE A 150 7.67 -2.74 -18.50
CA ILE A 150 8.43 -3.14 -17.30
C ILE A 150 9.50 -4.16 -17.67
N ARG A 151 9.17 -5.20 -18.44
CA ARG A 151 10.17 -6.17 -18.92
C ARG A 151 11.23 -5.55 -19.83
N ALA A 152 10.89 -4.52 -20.60
CA ALA A 152 11.86 -3.78 -21.40
C ALA A 152 12.82 -2.96 -20.52
N LEU A 153 12.33 -2.39 -19.42
CA LEU A 153 13.16 -1.72 -18.41
C LEU A 153 14.10 -2.72 -17.73
N GLU A 154 13.61 -3.90 -17.33
CA GLU A 154 14.46 -4.95 -16.74
C GLU A 154 15.62 -5.37 -17.67
N LYS A 155 15.38 -5.37 -18.99
CA LYS A 155 16.39 -5.69 -20.01
C LYS A 155 17.45 -4.60 -20.23
N ILE A 156 17.29 -3.41 -19.65
CA ILE A 156 18.33 -2.36 -19.70
C ILE A 156 19.59 -2.85 -18.97
N ILE A 157 19.41 -3.59 -17.87
CA ILE A 157 20.52 -4.20 -17.14
C ILE A 157 20.99 -5.45 -17.88
N ALA A 158 22.24 -5.43 -18.34
CA ALA A 158 22.87 -6.57 -18.97
C ALA A 158 23.20 -7.64 -17.93
N LEU A 159 22.54 -8.80 -18.02
CA LEU A 159 22.84 -9.96 -17.18
C LEU A 159 24.22 -10.53 -17.52
N LYS A 160 24.98 -10.88 -16.47
CA LYS A 160 26.26 -11.56 -16.62
C LYS A 160 26.05 -13.03 -16.96
N LYS A 161 27.07 -13.67 -17.57
CA LYS A 161 27.02 -15.09 -17.89
C LYS A 161 26.76 -15.93 -16.63
N GLY A 162 25.69 -16.71 -16.64
CA GLY A 162 25.28 -17.57 -15.54
C GLY A 162 24.53 -16.86 -14.42
N GLU A 163 24.20 -15.58 -14.59
CA GLU A 163 23.30 -14.85 -13.71
C GLU A 163 21.84 -15.23 -14.00
N THR A 164 21.05 -15.38 -12.94
CA THR A 164 19.61 -15.63 -13.03
C THR A 164 18.85 -14.32 -12.80
N LEU A 165 17.76 -14.14 -13.53
CA LEU A 165 16.88 -12.98 -13.42
C LEU A 165 15.68 -13.33 -12.53
N VAL A 166 15.45 -12.51 -11.52
CA VAL A 166 14.19 -12.47 -10.79
C VAL A 166 13.45 -11.19 -11.20
N SER A 167 12.43 -11.36 -12.04
CA SER A 167 11.58 -10.27 -12.49
C SER A 167 10.56 -9.87 -11.42
N CYS A 168 10.21 -8.59 -11.37
CA CYS A 168 9.07 -8.12 -10.58
C CYS A 168 7.72 -8.50 -11.24
N VAL A 169 7.77 -8.87 -12.53
CA VAL A 169 6.63 -9.43 -13.28
C VAL A 169 6.68 -10.96 -13.22
N HIS A 170 5.62 -11.56 -12.68
CA HIS A 170 5.52 -13.01 -12.59
C HIS A 170 4.08 -13.47 -12.82
N GLU A 171 3.88 -14.79 -12.89
CA GLU A 171 2.56 -15.39 -12.96
C GLU A 171 2.16 -15.89 -11.57
N SER A 172 0.97 -15.51 -11.12
CA SER A 172 0.38 -15.97 -9.86
C SER A 172 -1.04 -16.45 -10.14
N HIS A 173 -1.34 -17.70 -9.79
CA HIS A 173 -2.65 -18.32 -10.01
C HIS A 173 -3.16 -18.26 -11.47
N GLY A 174 -2.26 -18.37 -12.45
CA GLY A 174 -2.62 -18.28 -13.87
C GLY A 174 -2.80 -16.86 -14.40
N LEU A 175 -2.52 -15.84 -13.58
CA LEU A 175 -2.63 -14.43 -13.94
C LEU A 175 -1.24 -13.79 -13.92
N LEU A 176 -0.93 -13.05 -14.98
CA LEU A 176 0.26 -12.23 -15.02
C LEU A 176 0.08 -11.03 -14.09
N CYS A 177 1.04 -10.78 -13.20
CA CYS A 177 0.99 -9.71 -12.21
C CYS A 177 2.33 -9.00 -12.04
N VAL A 178 2.27 -7.78 -11.50
CA VAL A 178 3.42 -7.03 -11.00
C VAL A 178 3.44 -7.14 -9.48
N CYS A 179 4.56 -7.59 -8.90
CA CYS A 179 4.74 -7.65 -7.45
C CYS A 179 5.14 -6.27 -6.92
N LEU A 180 4.24 -5.62 -6.20
CA LEU A 180 4.46 -4.34 -5.54
C LEU A 180 4.89 -4.57 -4.09
N SER A 181 5.87 -3.81 -3.63
CA SER A 181 6.37 -3.87 -2.25
C SER A 181 6.53 -2.49 -1.64
N HIS A 182 6.46 -2.38 -0.32
CA HIS A 182 6.76 -1.16 0.43
C HIS A 182 7.52 -1.55 1.70
N ALA A 183 8.68 -0.96 1.92
CA ALA A 183 9.44 -1.18 3.15
C ALA A 183 8.71 -0.52 4.31
N LEU A 184 8.29 -1.29 5.30
CA LEU A 184 7.51 -0.76 6.41
C LEU A 184 8.36 0.05 7.39
N PHE A 185 9.67 -0.20 7.43
CA PHE A 185 10.59 0.44 8.36
C PHE A 185 11.67 1.22 7.62
N THR A 186 12.01 2.37 8.19
CA THR A 186 13.13 3.22 7.76
C THR A 186 14.07 3.38 8.94
N LYS A 187 15.36 3.20 8.71
CA LYS A 187 16.36 3.34 9.78
C LYS A 187 16.37 4.78 10.29
N LYS A 188 16.46 4.96 11.62
CA LYS A 188 16.63 6.30 12.20
C LYS A 188 17.94 6.91 11.68
N ASP A 189 17.91 8.17 11.29
CA ASP A 189 19.11 8.94 10.97
C ASP A 189 19.52 9.76 12.21
N ASP A 190 20.83 9.87 12.45
CA ASP A 190 21.37 10.70 13.54
C ASP A 190 21.15 12.21 13.24
N GLY A 191 20.82 12.56 11.99
CA GLY A 191 20.57 13.92 11.53
C GLY A 191 19.12 14.40 11.56
N ASP A 192 18.15 13.57 11.99
CA ASP A 192 16.74 13.96 12.01
C ASP A 192 16.47 15.11 13.02
N ASP A 193 15.60 16.06 12.67
CA ASP A 193 15.19 17.11 13.60
C ASP A 193 14.25 16.59 14.70
N THR A 194 14.17 17.31 15.82
CA THR A 194 13.41 16.87 17.01
C THR A 194 11.92 16.69 16.75
N ASP A 195 11.34 17.48 15.86
CA ASP A 195 9.91 17.45 15.56
C ASP A 195 9.57 16.23 14.71
N THR A 196 10.41 15.93 13.72
CA THR A 196 10.35 14.75 12.87
C THR A 196 10.54 13.48 13.68
N ILE A 197 11.51 13.47 14.61
CA ILE A 197 11.72 12.36 15.55
C ILE A 197 10.43 12.12 16.36
N ALA A 198 9.92 13.14 17.04
CA ALA A 198 8.75 13.00 17.92
C ALA A 198 7.51 12.50 17.17
N HIS A 199 7.27 13.01 15.95
CA HIS A 199 6.17 12.56 15.11
C HIS A 199 6.31 11.08 14.71
N ASN A 200 7.50 10.68 14.25
CA ASN A 200 7.75 9.33 13.78
C ASN A 200 7.77 8.29 14.91
N GLU A 201 8.25 8.65 16.09
CA GLU A 201 8.19 7.80 17.29
C GLU A 201 6.76 7.53 17.72
N ASN A 202 5.92 8.58 17.75
CA ASN A 202 4.50 8.42 18.08
C ASN A 202 3.78 7.55 17.06
N ALA A 203 4.04 7.74 15.77
CA ALA A 203 3.47 6.91 14.70
C ALA A 203 3.91 5.44 14.82
N THR A 204 5.19 5.21 15.15
CA THR A 204 5.76 3.86 15.34
C THR A 204 5.13 3.16 16.55
N ALA A 205 5.00 3.85 17.68
CA ALA A 205 4.40 3.29 18.90
C ALA A 205 2.90 2.99 18.73
N ALA A 206 2.19 3.79 17.93
CA ALA A 206 0.77 3.61 17.64
C ALA A 206 0.49 2.61 16.50
N TRP A 207 1.51 1.99 15.91
CA TRP A 207 1.33 1.09 14.77
C TRP A 207 0.46 -0.13 15.14
N PRO A 208 -0.61 -0.44 14.39
CA PRO A 208 -1.67 -1.34 14.85
C PRO A 208 -1.34 -2.83 14.67
N VAL A 209 -0.31 -3.30 15.37
CA VAL A 209 0.10 -4.72 15.39
C VAL A 209 -0.73 -5.55 16.37
N GLN A 210 -0.81 -6.85 16.12
CA GLN A 210 -1.41 -7.78 17.06
C GLN A 210 -0.62 -7.83 18.37
N ASN A 211 -1.28 -8.10 19.50
CA ASN A 211 -0.65 -8.07 20.83
C ASN A 211 0.62 -8.93 20.94
N HIS A 212 0.66 -10.09 20.28
CA HIS A 212 1.81 -11.00 20.32
C HIS A 212 3.04 -10.50 19.52
N LEU A 213 2.90 -9.43 18.73
CA LEU A 213 3.98 -8.80 17.96
C LEU A 213 4.44 -7.47 18.58
N LYS A 214 3.82 -7.01 19.68
CA LYS A 214 4.17 -5.73 20.31
C LYS A 214 5.63 -5.66 20.75
N GLU A 215 6.16 -6.72 21.36
CA GLU A 215 7.58 -6.77 21.76
C GLU A 215 8.54 -6.70 20.55
N ALA A 216 8.14 -7.22 19.39
CA ALA A 216 8.94 -7.13 18.17
C ALA A 216 8.91 -5.71 17.59
N LEU A 217 7.74 -5.05 17.63
CA LEU A 217 7.60 -3.64 17.26
C LEU A 217 8.40 -2.73 18.19
N GLU A 218 8.36 -2.94 19.51
CA GLU A 218 9.13 -2.18 20.49
C GLU A 218 10.64 -2.31 20.24
N ARG A 219 11.13 -3.52 19.93
CA ARG A 219 12.53 -3.72 19.52
C ARG A 219 12.87 -3.00 18.22
N ALA A 220 12.00 -3.08 17.20
CA ALA A 220 12.20 -2.37 15.94
C ALA A 220 12.24 -0.85 16.14
N ALA A 221 11.34 -0.30 16.98
CA ALA A 221 11.21 1.12 17.27
C ALA A 221 12.47 1.73 17.92
N SER A 222 13.34 0.91 18.50
CA SER A 222 14.62 1.38 19.06
C SER A 222 15.64 1.78 17.98
N THR A 223 15.51 1.28 16.75
CA THR A 223 16.49 1.48 15.66
C THR A 223 15.88 2.02 14.37
N HIS A 224 14.56 1.92 14.22
CA HIS A 224 13.84 2.30 13.00
C HIS A 224 12.56 3.08 13.35
N TYR A 225 12.08 3.86 12.39
CA TYR A 225 10.72 4.39 12.35
C TYR A 225 9.87 3.53 11.43
N VAL A 226 8.58 3.43 11.76
CA VAL A 226 7.59 2.94 10.79
C VAL A 226 7.37 4.01 9.72
N SER A 227 7.40 3.58 8.47
CA SER A 227 7.04 4.35 7.28
C SER A 227 5.72 3.78 6.72
N PRO A 228 4.56 4.37 7.06
CA PRO A 228 3.28 3.92 6.54
C PRO A 228 3.22 4.04 5.02
N LEU A 229 2.55 3.09 4.37
CA LEU A 229 2.30 3.17 2.93
C LEU A 229 1.40 4.39 2.63
N PRO A 230 1.80 5.32 1.74
CA PRO A 230 0.93 6.41 1.32
C PRO A 230 -0.26 5.85 0.52
N ALA A 231 -1.37 5.60 1.22
CA ALA A 231 -2.57 5.00 0.67
C ALA A 231 -3.77 5.92 0.91
N PHE A 232 -4.53 6.19 -0.14
CA PHE A 232 -5.65 7.14 -0.13
C PHE A 232 -6.94 6.50 -0.63
N ASP A 233 -8.06 6.88 -0.02
CA ASP A 233 -9.39 6.49 -0.49
C ASP A 233 -9.80 7.25 -1.77
N ALA A 234 -11.02 7.01 -2.25
CA ALA A 234 -11.53 7.65 -3.45
C ALA A 234 -11.71 9.17 -3.33
N ASN A 235 -11.76 9.70 -2.10
CA ASN A 235 -11.86 11.13 -1.81
C ASN A 235 -10.48 11.77 -1.58
N GLY A 236 -9.40 10.98 -1.63
CA GLY A 236 -8.04 11.44 -1.33
C GLY A 236 -7.73 11.52 0.17
N VAL A 237 -8.55 10.91 1.03
CA VAL A 237 -8.29 10.83 2.47
C VAL A 237 -7.34 9.67 2.75
N ALA A 238 -6.33 9.90 3.57
CA ALA A 238 -5.37 8.86 3.95
C ALA A 238 -6.09 7.67 4.64
N ILE A 239 -5.80 6.47 4.19
CA ILE A 239 -6.35 5.23 4.75
C ILE A 239 -5.56 4.88 6.01
N HIS A 240 -6.24 4.65 7.12
CA HIS A 240 -5.59 4.21 8.35
C HIS A 240 -5.01 2.79 8.17
N PRO A 241 -3.80 2.47 8.68
CA PRO A 241 -3.17 1.16 8.47
C PRO A 241 -4.02 -0.05 8.90
N VAL A 242 -4.85 0.11 9.94
CA VAL A 242 -5.83 -0.91 10.39
C VAL A 242 -6.85 -1.30 9.31
N ASP A 243 -7.09 -0.40 8.36
CA ASP A 243 -8.09 -0.54 7.31
C ASP A 243 -7.49 -0.94 5.95
N TYR A 244 -6.16 -1.01 5.80
CA TYR A 244 -5.50 -1.38 4.53
C TYR A 244 -6.06 -2.68 3.96
N HIS A 245 -6.19 -3.73 4.77
CA HIS A 245 -6.73 -5.00 4.28
C HIS A 245 -8.18 -4.87 3.81
N ARG A 246 -9.03 -4.18 4.57
CA ARG A 246 -10.45 -4.01 4.24
C ARG A 246 -10.63 -3.17 2.97
N MET A 247 -9.81 -2.14 2.80
CA MET A 247 -10.00 -1.13 1.76
C MET A 247 -9.22 -1.41 0.47
N LEU A 248 -8.05 -2.06 0.53
CA LEU A 248 -7.19 -2.28 -0.64
C LEU A 248 -7.36 -3.67 -1.26
N CYS A 249 -7.66 -4.71 -0.47
CA CYS A 249 -7.71 -6.09 -0.96
C CYS A 249 -8.84 -6.30 -2.00
N GLY A 250 -8.49 -6.42 -3.28
CA GLY A 250 -9.45 -6.51 -4.39
C GLY A 250 -9.96 -5.17 -4.92
N ALA A 251 -9.35 -4.06 -4.51
CA ALA A 251 -9.72 -2.72 -4.98
C ALA A 251 -9.12 -2.44 -6.37
N ILE A 252 -9.79 -1.54 -7.12
CA ILE A 252 -9.18 -0.95 -8.32
C ILE A 252 -8.49 0.32 -7.88
N VAL A 253 -7.21 0.43 -8.19
CA VAL A 253 -6.32 1.44 -7.68
C VAL A 253 -5.53 2.11 -8.81
N GLN A 254 -5.25 3.40 -8.62
CA GLN A 254 -4.12 4.05 -9.26
C GLN A 254 -2.91 3.83 -8.36
N VAL A 255 -1.79 3.39 -8.95
CA VAL A 255 -0.55 3.15 -8.23
C VAL A 255 0.56 3.98 -8.84
N HIS A 256 1.36 4.62 -8.00
CA HIS A 256 2.67 5.16 -8.33
C HIS A 256 3.74 4.25 -7.72
N PHE A 257 4.72 3.83 -8.51
CA PHE A 257 5.79 2.95 -8.04
C PHE A 257 7.10 3.20 -8.77
N ALA A 258 8.21 3.00 -8.09
CA ALA A 258 9.56 3.04 -8.65
C ALA A 258 10.08 1.62 -8.91
N LEU A 259 11.06 1.49 -9.82
CA LEU A 259 11.68 0.22 -10.18
C LEU A 259 13.15 0.20 -9.73
N PHE A 260 13.49 -0.79 -8.92
CA PHE A 260 14.83 -1.01 -8.38
C PHE A 260 15.43 -2.31 -8.90
N HIS A 261 16.75 -2.34 -9.01
CA HIS A 261 17.54 -3.50 -9.37
C HIS A 261 18.61 -3.78 -8.29
N TYR A 262 18.70 -5.04 -7.87
CA TYR A 262 19.72 -5.52 -6.94
C TYR A 262 20.53 -6.65 -7.58
N SER A 263 21.85 -6.50 -7.60
CA SER A 263 22.78 -7.55 -8.05
C SER A 263 23.38 -8.28 -6.84
N ILE A 264 22.90 -9.48 -6.54
CA ILE A 264 23.45 -10.34 -5.47
C ILE A 264 24.58 -11.18 -6.04
N LYS A 265 25.82 -10.72 -5.83
CA LYS A 265 27.03 -11.33 -6.40
C LYS A 265 27.25 -12.79 -5.96
N GLY A 266 26.95 -13.11 -4.70
CA GLY A 266 27.14 -14.46 -4.15
C GLY A 266 26.28 -15.51 -4.87
N ASP A 267 25.02 -15.17 -5.10
CA ASP A 267 24.04 -16.06 -5.71
C ASP A 267 23.97 -15.95 -7.24
N LYS A 268 24.68 -14.98 -7.83
CA LYS A 268 24.55 -14.62 -9.25
C LYS A 268 23.08 -14.40 -9.62
N LYS A 269 22.41 -13.54 -8.85
CA LYS A 269 21.03 -13.14 -9.06
C LYS A 269 20.94 -11.64 -9.34
N SER A 270 20.22 -11.30 -10.40
CA SER A 270 19.73 -9.94 -10.65
C SER A 270 18.26 -9.92 -10.27
N ILE A 271 17.89 -9.07 -9.31
CA ILE A 271 16.54 -9.01 -8.75
C ILE A 271 15.95 -7.65 -9.04
N PHE A 272 14.76 -7.64 -9.63
CA PHE A 272 13.97 -6.44 -9.84
C PHE A 272 12.83 -6.36 -8.82
N VAL A 273 12.66 -5.18 -8.24
CA VAL A 273 11.64 -4.90 -7.23
C VAL A 273 10.89 -3.66 -7.64
N THR A 274 9.56 -3.68 -7.52
CA THR A 274 8.77 -2.44 -7.58
C THR A 274 8.45 -1.97 -6.18
N ALA A 275 8.76 -0.70 -5.90
CA ALA A 275 8.50 -0.05 -4.62
C ALA A 275 7.30 0.88 -4.75
N ALA A 276 6.28 0.72 -3.92
CA ALA A 276 5.12 1.59 -3.91
C ALA A 276 5.51 2.99 -3.39
N CYS A 277 5.14 4.01 -4.14
CA CYS A 277 5.23 5.40 -3.72
C CYS A 277 3.88 5.92 -3.22
N GLU A 278 2.80 5.60 -3.94
CA GLU A 278 1.43 5.98 -3.59
C GLU A 278 0.42 4.95 -4.14
N ILE A 279 -0.64 4.67 -3.37
CA ILE A 279 -1.81 3.92 -3.82
C ILE A 279 -3.07 4.76 -3.59
N ARG A 280 -3.89 4.94 -4.62
CA ARG A 280 -5.18 5.64 -4.53
C ARG A 280 -6.32 4.74 -4.99
N ILE A 281 -7.33 4.56 -4.15
CA ILE A 281 -8.52 3.79 -4.51
C ILE A 281 -9.33 4.58 -5.54
N LEU A 282 -9.63 3.91 -6.66
CA LEU A 282 -10.54 4.42 -7.68
C LEU A 282 -11.91 3.75 -7.57
N CYS A 283 -11.91 2.46 -7.25
CA CYS A 283 -13.11 1.71 -6.93
C CYS A 283 -12.85 0.82 -5.72
N ALA A 284 -13.73 0.93 -4.72
CA ALA A 284 -13.70 0.08 -3.54
C ALA A 284 -13.75 -1.41 -3.93
N PRO A 285 -13.17 -2.29 -3.11
CA PRO A 285 -13.17 -3.72 -3.40
C PRO A 285 -14.60 -4.24 -3.40
N LEU A 286 -14.92 -5.08 -4.40
CA LEU A 286 -16.20 -5.77 -4.41
C LEU A 286 -16.32 -6.60 -3.13
N LEU A 287 -17.43 -6.49 -2.41
CA LEU A 287 -17.66 -7.34 -1.25
C LEU A 287 -17.61 -8.79 -1.74
N ALA A 288 -16.74 -9.60 -1.12
CA ALA A 288 -16.74 -11.03 -1.40
C ALA A 288 -18.18 -11.54 -1.20
N PRO A 289 -18.71 -12.36 -2.13
CA PRO A 289 -20.05 -12.91 -1.96
C PRO A 289 -20.16 -13.51 -0.57
N ARG A 290 -20.98 -12.91 0.29
CA ARG A 290 -21.21 -13.43 1.64
C ARG A 290 -21.88 -14.78 1.45
N ASN A 291 -21.11 -15.85 1.57
CA ASN A 291 -21.63 -17.20 1.44
C ASN A 291 -22.82 -17.36 2.41
N PRO A 292 -24.06 -17.55 1.92
CA PRO A 292 -25.25 -17.62 2.76
C PRO A 292 -25.14 -18.72 3.83
N LEU A 293 -24.42 -19.80 3.52
CA LEU A 293 -24.22 -20.95 4.40
C LEU A 293 -23.29 -20.65 5.59
N LYS A 294 -22.58 -19.52 5.59
CA LYS A 294 -21.76 -19.06 6.73
C LYS A 294 -22.49 -18.08 7.67
N ARG A 295 -23.79 -17.80 7.49
CA ARG A 295 -24.57 -16.92 8.38
C ARG A 295 -24.92 -17.53 9.75
N GLY A 296 -24.69 -18.82 9.96
CA GLY A 296 -25.22 -19.55 11.12
C GLY A 296 -24.38 -19.57 12.40
N GLY A 297 -23.28 -18.82 12.52
CA GLY A 297 -22.34 -19.05 13.63
C GLY A 297 -21.56 -17.83 14.09
N LEU A 298 -22.24 -16.74 14.45
CA LEU A 298 -21.68 -15.68 15.30
C LEU A 298 -22.56 -15.49 16.53
N GLY A 299 -22.81 -16.59 17.24
CA GLY A 299 -23.06 -16.53 18.67
C GLY A 299 -21.70 -16.37 19.34
N TYR A 300 -21.36 -15.15 19.74
CA TYR A 300 -20.27 -14.88 20.67
C TYR A 300 -20.69 -15.46 22.03
N ASP A 301 -20.46 -16.75 22.23
CA ASP A 301 -20.37 -17.33 23.56
C ASP A 301 -18.90 -17.63 23.83
N MET A 302 -18.25 -16.66 24.49
CA MET A 302 -16.91 -16.80 25.05
C MET A 302 -17.00 -17.70 26.28
N SER A 303 -17.02 -19.02 26.09
CA SER A 303 -16.73 -19.96 27.16
C SER A 303 -16.00 -21.20 26.66
N THR A 304 -14.75 -21.26 27.11
CA THR A 304 -13.98 -22.44 27.55
C THR A 304 -13.73 -23.62 26.58
N THR A 305 -12.43 -23.78 26.30
CA THR A 305 -11.68 -25.05 26.20
C THR A 305 -12.30 -26.19 25.40
N ALA A 306 -11.97 -26.27 24.11
CA ALA A 306 -11.94 -27.56 23.43
C ALA A 306 -10.88 -27.60 22.32
N ASN A 307 -9.84 -28.39 22.58
CA ASN A 307 -8.85 -28.85 21.61
C ASN A 307 -9.54 -29.48 20.39
N LYS A 308 -9.63 -28.75 19.28
CA LYS A 308 -9.85 -29.35 17.96
C LYS A 308 -8.75 -28.88 17.02
N LYS A 309 -7.84 -29.81 16.70
CA LYS A 309 -6.84 -29.71 15.64
C LYS A 309 -7.56 -29.53 14.30
N ALA A 310 -7.96 -28.31 13.98
CA ALA A 310 -8.18 -27.92 12.60
C ALA A 310 -6.77 -27.82 11.96
N ARG A 311 -6.44 -28.78 11.09
CA ARG A 311 -5.34 -28.60 10.14
C ARG A 311 -5.76 -27.45 9.22
N LEU A 312 -5.40 -26.23 9.60
CA LEU A 312 -5.28 -25.14 8.67
C LEU A 312 -4.21 -25.59 7.67
N VAL A 313 -4.63 -26.05 6.49
CA VAL A 313 -3.72 -26.14 5.36
C VAL A 313 -3.44 -24.71 4.98
N CYS A 314 -2.44 -24.13 5.66
CA CYS A 314 -1.79 -22.92 5.21
C CYS A 314 -1.10 -23.32 3.91
N LEU A 315 -1.82 -23.19 2.79
CA LEU A 315 -1.20 -23.02 1.48
C LEU A 315 -0.53 -21.64 1.54
N SER A 316 0.58 -21.57 2.26
CA SER A 316 1.59 -20.53 2.11
C SER A 316 2.14 -20.72 0.71
N LEU A 317 1.47 -20.10 -0.27
CA LEU A 317 1.97 -20.08 -1.63
C LEU A 317 3.34 -19.40 -1.57
N LEU A 318 4.36 -20.16 -1.94
CA LEU A 318 5.70 -19.68 -2.27
C LEU A 318 5.60 -18.65 -3.41
N CYS A 319 5.32 -17.41 -3.05
CA CYS A 319 5.64 -16.22 -3.85
C CYS A 319 6.37 -15.19 -2.97
N MET A 320 7.29 -15.68 -2.14
CA MET A 320 8.45 -14.89 -1.78
C MET A 320 9.61 -15.44 -2.58
N VAL A 321 10.03 -14.65 -3.55
CA VAL A 321 11.32 -14.71 -4.20
C VAL A 321 12.38 -15.10 -3.16
N GLN A 322 13.17 -16.12 -3.48
CA GLN A 322 14.36 -16.52 -2.73
C GLN A 322 15.37 -15.37 -2.71
N ILE A 323 15.31 -14.53 -1.68
CA ILE A 323 16.40 -13.62 -1.28
C ILE A 323 17.29 -14.38 -0.31
#